data_AF-A0A967LEB1-F1
#
_entry.id   AF-A0A967LEB1-F1
#
_cell.length_a   1.000
_cell.length_b   1.000
_cell.length_c   1.000
_cell.angle_alpha   90.00
_cell.angle_beta   90.00
_cell.angle_gamma   90.00
#
_symmetry.space_group_name_H-M   'P 1'
#
loop_
_entity.id
_entity.type
_entity.pdbx_description
1 polymer ?
#
loop_
_entity_poly.entity_id
_entity_poly.type
_entity_poly.pdbx_seq_one_letter_code
_entity_poly.pdbx_strand_id
1 'polypeptide(L)'
;ELARTGVRDLFDFLVWSSDHRCIKPSPRIFRIALDHFAVAPAEAVYVGDNPRRDVAAAGALGMGTVWIRNDLRPLSPRDPAPDLVVDHLADLPHALEP
;
A
#
# COMPACT_ATOMS: atom_id res chain seq x y z
N GLU A 1 -13.50 11.76 7.08
CA GLU A 1 -12.68 11.03 8.07
C GLU A 1 -11.27 11.60 8.17
N LEU A 2 -10.47 11.55 7.10
CA LEU A 2 -9.11 12.13 7.03
C LEU A 2 -9.01 13.63 7.38
N ALA A 3 -10.01 14.44 7.06
CA ALA A 3 -10.01 15.85 7.45
C ALA A 3 -10.04 16.05 8.98
N ARG A 4 -10.59 15.09 9.74
CA ARG A 4 -10.66 15.16 11.20
C ARG A 4 -9.38 14.70 11.89
N THR A 5 -8.50 14.01 11.17
CA THR A 5 -7.22 13.51 11.69
C THR A 5 -6.06 14.47 11.44
N GLY A 6 -6.29 15.57 10.71
CA GLY A 6 -5.27 16.59 10.43
C GLY A 6 -4.24 16.20 9.38
N VAL A 7 -4.37 15.02 8.75
CA VAL A 7 -3.40 14.52 7.75
C VAL A 7 -3.90 14.63 6.31
N ARG A 8 -5.11 15.16 6.07
CA ARG A 8 -5.69 15.26 4.73
C ARG A 8 -4.75 15.96 3.75
N ASP A 9 -4.11 17.04 4.18
CA ASP A 9 -3.30 17.91 3.32
C ASP A 9 -1.90 17.34 3.06
N LEU A 10 -1.56 16.19 3.65
CA LEU A 10 -0.33 15.45 3.35
C LEU A 10 -0.45 14.56 2.11
N PHE A 11 -1.65 14.45 1.52
CA PHE A 11 -1.92 13.58 0.37
C PHE A 11 -2.34 14.38 -0.86
N ASP A 12 -1.54 14.29 -1.93
CA ASP A 12 -1.84 14.90 -3.23
C ASP A 12 -3.09 14.31 -3.88
N PHE A 13 -3.30 13.00 -3.66
CA PHE A 13 -4.42 12.27 -4.24
C PHE A 13 -5.05 11.32 -3.21
N LEU A 14 -6.38 11.26 -3.22
CA LEU A 14 -7.15 10.32 -2.42
C LEU A 14 -8.12 9.56 -3.32
N VAL A 15 -8.18 8.25 -3.12
CA VAL A 15 -9.07 7.36 -3.87
C VAL A 15 -9.75 6.39 -2.92
N TRP A 16 -11.07 6.24 -3.05
CA TRP A 16 -11.86 5.31 -2.24
C TRP A 16 -12.38 4.17 -3.08
N SER A 17 -12.22 2.94 -2.57
CA SER A 17 -12.66 1.73 -3.25
C SER A 17 -14.18 1.69 -3.50
N SER A 18 -14.98 2.37 -2.65
CA SER A 18 -16.43 2.54 -2.78
C SER A 18 -16.83 3.24 -4.07
N ASP A 19 -16.09 4.28 -4.44
CA ASP A 19 -16.43 5.15 -5.58
C ASP A 19 -16.19 4.39 -6.90
N HIS A 20 -15.30 3.40 -6.87
CA HIS A 20 -14.93 2.58 -8.01
C HIS A 20 -15.51 1.16 -7.97
N ARG A 21 -16.38 0.86 -6.99
CA ARG A 21 -17.02 -0.46 -6.77
C ARG A 21 -16.02 -1.62 -6.88
N CYS A 22 -14.84 -1.43 -6.29
CA CYS A 22 -13.79 -2.45 -6.27
C CYS A 22 -13.38 -2.73 -4.83
N ILE A 23 -12.75 -3.87 -4.62
CA ILE A 23 -12.24 -4.25 -3.32
C ILE A 23 -10.93 -5.00 -3.52
N LYS A 24 -9.91 -4.65 -2.74
CA LYS A 24 -8.66 -5.41 -2.69
C LYS A 24 -8.98 -6.88 -2.36
N PRO A 25 -8.40 -7.87 -3.06
CA PRO A 25 -7.15 -7.81 -3.84
C PRO A 25 -7.31 -7.42 -5.32
N SER A 26 -8.46 -6.88 -5.75
CA SER A 26 -8.59 -6.34 -7.11
C SER A 26 -7.48 -5.31 -7.38
N PRO A 27 -6.76 -5.39 -8.52
CA PRO A 27 -5.68 -4.47 -8.86
C PRO A 27 -6.18 -3.06 -9.21
N ARG A 28 -7.48 -2.89 -9.39
CA ARG A 28 -8.08 -1.70 -9.99
C ARG A 28 -7.74 -0.42 -9.21
N ILE A 29 -7.79 -0.46 -7.88
CA ILE A 29 -7.53 0.73 -7.06
C ILE A 29 -6.05 1.17 -7.14
N PHE A 30 -5.13 0.23 -7.24
CA PHE A 30 -3.71 0.50 -7.40
C PHE A 30 -3.43 1.11 -8.77
N ARG A 31 -4.04 0.56 -9.84
CA ARG A 31 -3.95 1.13 -11.19
C ARG A 31 -4.48 2.54 -11.27
N ILE A 32 -5.62 2.84 -10.62
CA ILE A 32 -6.15 4.20 -10.56
C ILE A 32 -5.13 5.18 -9.95
N ALA A 33 -4.44 4.78 -8.88
CA ALA A 33 -3.40 5.61 -8.28
C ALA A 33 -2.19 5.78 -9.21
N LEU A 34 -1.69 4.69 -9.80
CA LEU A 34 -0.57 4.73 -10.75
C LEU A 34 -0.88 5.60 -11.98
N ASP A 35 -2.06 5.42 -12.56
CA ASP A 35 -2.54 6.17 -13.72
C ASP A 35 -2.70 7.66 -13.40
N HIS A 36 -3.19 8.00 -12.18
CA HIS A 36 -3.32 9.39 -11.74
C HIS A 36 -1.97 10.12 -11.71
N PHE A 37 -0.93 9.46 -11.21
CA PHE A 37 0.43 10.02 -11.14
C PHE A 37 1.25 9.79 -12.42
N ALA A 38 0.72 9.02 -13.38
CA ALA A 38 1.40 8.64 -14.62
C ALA A 38 2.79 8.00 -14.41
N VAL A 39 2.91 7.14 -13.38
CA VAL A 39 4.15 6.42 -13.03
C VAL A 39 4.04 4.93 -13.32
N ALA A 40 5.16 4.28 -13.63
CA ALA A 40 5.21 2.83 -13.74
C ALA A 40 5.06 2.18 -12.35
N PRO A 41 4.55 0.93 -12.27
CA PRO A 41 4.46 0.23 -10.99
C PRO A 41 5.79 0.18 -10.22
N ALA A 42 6.91 -0.05 -10.91
CA ALA A 42 8.24 -0.15 -10.32
C ALA A 42 8.75 1.17 -9.71
N GLU A 43 8.12 2.31 -10.02
CA GLU A 43 8.45 3.63 -9.47
C GLU A 43 7.61 3.96 -8.23
N ALA A 44 6.70 3.06 -7.82
CA ALA A 44 5.78 3.27 -6.72
C ALA A 44 5.93 2.18 -5.65
N VAL A 45 5.77 2.60 -4.39
CA VAL A 45 5.74 1.70 -3.24
C VAL A 45 4.34 1.66 -2.63
N TYR A 46 3.83 0.46 -2.35
CA TYR A 46 2.63 0.28 -1.57
C TYR A 46 2.98 -0.02 -0.10
N VAL A 47 2.38 0.74 0.82
CA VAL A 47 2.55 0.57 2.27
C VAL A 47 1.21 0.19 2.89
N GLY A 48 1.15 -0.93 3.62
CA GLY A 48 -0.06 -1.35 4.31
C GLY A 48 0.13 -2.52 5.27
N ASP A 49 -0.93 -2.89 5.99
CA ASP A 49 -0.89 -3.84 7.11
C ASP A 49 -1.47 -5.22 6.76
N ASN A 50 -2.05 -5.37 5.57
CA ASN A 50 -2.68 -6.62 5.13
C ASN A 50 -1.86 -7.34 4.05
N PRO A 51 -1.17 -8.44 4.40
CA PRO A 51 -0.27 -9.12 3.47
C PRO A 51 -1.01 -9.69 2.25
N ARG A 52 -2.20 -10.28 2.47
CA ARG A 52 -2.94 -11.00 1.41
C ARG A 52 -3.69 -10.10 0.45
N ARG A 53 -4.40 -9.09 0.97
CA ARG A 53 -5.26 -8.27 0.12
C ARG A 53 -4.51 -7.10 -0.49
N ASP A 54 -3.50 -6.60 0.22
CA ASP A 54 -2.92 -5.32 -0.10
C ASP A 54 -1.50 -5.47 -0.66
N VAL A 55 -0.59 -6.00 0.14
CA VAL A 55 0.84 -6.19 -0.21
C VAL A 55 0.97 -7.11 -1.41
N ALA A 56 0.37 -8.30 -1.36
CA ALA A 56 0.42 -9.27 -2.45
C ALA A 56 -0.17 -8.72 -3.77
N ALA A 57 -1.25 -7.94 -3.69
CA ALA A 57 -1.90 -7.36 -4.86
C ALA A 57 -1.06 -6.26 -5.51
N ALA A 58 -0.38 -5.42 -4.70
CA ALA A 58 0.56 -4.42 -5.19
C ALA A 58 1.80 -5.07 -5.80
N GLY A 59 2.40 -6.06 -5.13
CA GLY A 59 3.56 -6.79 -5.64
C GLY A 59 3.28 -7.53 -6.95
N ALA A 60 2.07 -8.08 -7.12
CA ALA A 60 1.65 -8.71 -8.38
C ALA A 60 1.54 -7.73 -9.56
N LEU A 61 1.52 -6.41 -9.31
CA LEU A 61 1.59 -5.36 -10.33
C LEU A 61 3.02 -4.90 -10.61
N GLY A 62 4.01 -5.37 -9.86
CA GLY A 62 5.40 -4.92 -9.95
C GLY A 62 5.71 -3.66 -9.14
N MET A 63 4.86 -3.31 -8.17
CA MET A 63 5.16 -2.24 -7.21
C MET A 63 6.13 -2.72 -6.13
N GLY A 64 6.91 -1.81 -5.56
CA GLY A 64 7.59 -2.05 -4.29
C GLY A 64 6.55 -2.22 -3.17
N THR A 65 6.87 -3.01 -2.16
CA THR A 65 5.91 -3.38 -1.11
C THR A 65 6.52 -3.31 0.28
N VAL A 66 5.83 -2.58 1.17
CA VAL A 66 6.16 -2.50 2.59
C VAL A 66 4.98 -3.04 3.39
N TRP A 67 5.23 -4.09 4.16
CA TRP A 67 4.29 -4.57 5.15
C TRP A 67 4.57 -3.94 6.51
N ILE A 68 3.59 -3.22 7.06
CA ILE A 68 3.62 -2.80 8.46
C ILE A 68 3.10 -3.97 9.29
N ARG A 69 3.93 -4.45 10.23
CA ARG A 69 3.59 -5.60 11.07
C ARG A 69 2.27 -5.37 11.78
N ASN A 70 1.36 -6.32 11.60
CA ASN A 70 0.06 -6.32 12.26
C ASN A 70 -0.25 -7.73 12.78
N ASP A 71 -0.28 -7.89 14.10
CA ASP A 71 -0.54 -9.18 14.75
C ASP A 71 -1.96 -9.72 14.49
N LEU A 72 -2.91 -8.85 14.12
CA LEU A 72 -4.25 -9.25 13.69
C LEU A 72 -4.25 -9.84 12.27
N ARG A 73 -3.21 -9.56 11.48
CA ARG A 73 -3.04 -10.02 10.09
C ARG A 73 -1.60 -10.47 9.86
N PRO A 74 -1.15 -11.51 10.57
CA PRO A 74 0.24 -11.94 10.48
C PRO A 74 0.56 -12.44 9.07
N LEU A 75 1.78 -12.16 8.63
CA LEU A 75 2.32 -12.72 7.40
C LEU A 75 2.39 -14.25 7.52
N SER A 76 1.72 -14.95 6.60
CA SER A 76 1.78 -16.40 6.50
C SER A 76 2.93 -16.84 5.59
N PRO A 77 3.54 -18.02 5.81
CA PRO A 77 4.48 -18.60 4.84
C PRO A 77 3.91 -18.84 3.44
N ARG A 78 2.58 -18.78 3.27
CA ARG A 78 1.90 -18.88 1.97
C ARG A 78 1.69 -17.53 1.28
N ASP A 79 1.87 -16.43 2.01
CA ASP A 79 1.73 -15.10 1.46
C ASP A 79 3.02 -14.73 0.71
N PRO A 80 2.95 -14.00 -0.41
CA PRO A 80 4.14 -13.43 -1.03
C PRO A 80 4.92 -12.58 -0.02
N ALA A 81 6.25 -12.71 -0.04
CA ALA A 81 7.10 -11.89 0.82
C ALA A 81 7.02 -10.42 0.37
N PRO A 82 6.78 -9.47 1.30
CA PRO A 82 6.98 -8.06 1.01
C PRO A 82 8.47 -7.76 0.79
N ASP A 83 8.77 -6.68 0.06
CA ASP A 83 10.16 -6.23 -0.12
C ASP A 83 10.76 -5.73 1.19
N LEU A 84 9.94 -5.06 2.01
CA LEU A 84 10.31 -4.57 3.33
C LEU A 84 9.25 -4.88 4.39
N VAL A 85 9.72 -5.07 5.63
CA VAL A 85 8.88 -5.21 6.81
C VAL A 85 9.30 -4.16 7.83
N VAL A 86 8.32 -3.40 8.32
CA VAL A 86 8.52 -2.42 9.40
C VAL A 86 7.54 -2.69 10.53
N ASP A 87 7.93 -2.38 11.77
CA ASP A 87 7.04 -2.58 12.93
C ASP A 87 6.10 -1.37 13.12
N HIS A 88 6.56 -0.17 12.77
CA HIS A 88 5.77 1.06 12.86
C HIS A 88 5.87 1.89 11.57
N LEU A 89 4.80 2.63 11.26
CA LEU A 89 4.80 3.57 10.12
C LEU A 89 5.92 4.63 10.25
N ALA A 90 6.30 4.98 11.48
CA ALA A 90 7.37 5.93 11.76
C ALA A 90 8.76 5.44 11.32
N ASP A 91 8.93 4.14 11.11
CA ASP A 91 10.19 3.54 10.67
C ASP A 91 10.38 3.65 9.14
N LEU A 92 9.31 3.97 8.42
CA LEU A 92 9.28 4.01 6.96
C LEU A 92 10.34 4.94 6.34
N PRO A 93 10.55 6.19 6.83
CA PRO A 93 11.54 7.07 6.23
C PRO A 93 12.95 6.47 6.22
N HIS A 94 13.37 5.83 7.32
CA HIS A 94 14.67 5.18 7.40
C HIS A 94 14.73 3.88 6.59
N ALA A 95 13.63 3.12 6.56
CA ALA A 95 13.56 1.87 5.80
C ALA A 95 13.61 2.06 4.28
N LEU A 96 13.24 3.24 3.76
CA LEU A 96 13.28 3.58 2.33
C LEU A 96 14.59 4.29 1.92
N GLU A 97 15.49 4.57 2.85
CA GLU A 97 16.82 5.10 2.51
C GLU A 97 17.65 4.01 1.81
N PRO A 98 18.41 4.36 0.75
CA PRO A 98 19.26 3.42 0.01
C PRO A 98 20.48 2.93 0.80
#